data_AF-A0A6B3HHT4-F1
#
_entry.id   AF-A0A6B3HHT4-F1
#
_cell.length_a   1.000
_cell.length_b   1.000
_cell.length_c   1.000
_cell.angle_alpha   90.00
_cell.angle_beta   90.00
_cell.angle_gamma   90.00
#
_symmetry.space_group_name_H-M   'P 1'
#
loop_
_entity.id
_entity.type
_entity.pdbx_description
1 polymer ?
#
loop_
_entity_poly.entity_id
_entity_poly.type
_entity_poly.pdbx_seq_one_letter_code
_entity_poly.pdbx_strand_id
1 'polypeptide(L)'
;DIRAAWRVETGGGLTVEVTDGGGPTRPVPATPSVTARGGRGLNIISALAQEWGVRDDSSGEVTVWAHVPSPKPPELGAVGGLTGFEGLDFSDV
;
A
#
# COMPACT_ATOMS: atom_id res chain seq x y z
N ASP A 1 19.72 1.93 15.81
CA ASP A 1 19.88 2.45 14.44
C ASP A 1 18.63 2.04 13.67
N ILE A 2 18.08 2.93 12.84
CA ILE A 2 16.87 2.64 12.06
C ILE A 2 17.23 2.81 10.58
N ARG A 3 17.03 1.75 9.81
CA ARG A 3 17.31 1.71 8.37
C ARG A 3 16.00 1.52 7.62
N ALA A 4 15.82 2.28 6.56
CA ALA A 4 14.67 2.15 5.68
C ALA A 4 15.14 1.96 4.24
N ALA A 5 14.47 1.08 3.52
CA ALA A 5 14.70 0.83 2.10
C ALA A 5 13.36 0.72 1.38
N TRP A 6 13.35 1.05 0.09
CA TRP A 6 12.18 0.87 -0.76
C TRP A 6 12.59 0.51 -2.19
N ARG A 7 11.69 -0.20 -2.88
CA ARG A 7 11.83 -0.55 -4.30
C ARG A 7 10.49 -0.44 -5.00
N VAL A 8 10.49 0.17 -6.18
CA VAL A 8 9.36 0.16 -7.10
C VAL A 8 9.56 -0.98 -8.10
N GLU A 9 8.61 -1.90 -8.16
CA GLU A 9 8.60 -3.03 -9.09
C GLU A 9 8.16 -2.58 -10.49
N THR A 10 8.54 -3.31 -11.54
CA THR A 10 8.19 -2.98 -12.94
C THR A 10 6.67 -2.85 -13.16
N GLY A 11 5.85 -3.56 -12.38
CA GLY A 11 4.39 -3.46 -12.39
C GLY A 11 3.79 -2.28 -11.60
N GLY A 12 4.65 -1.39 -11.07
CA GLY A 12 4.28 -0.21 -10.30
C GLY A 12 3.97 -0.46 -8.81
N GLY A 13 4.13 -1.69 -8.33
CA GLY A 13 4.04 -2.00 -6.90
C GLY A 13 5.22 -1.41 -6.12
N LEU A 14 5.03 -1.17 -4.83
CA LEU A 14 6.04 -0.61 -3.93
C LEU A 14 6.30 -1.59 -2.79
N THR A 15 7.55 -2.04 -2.66
CA THR A 15 8.03 -2.75 -1.47
C THR A 15 8.74 -1.77 -0.55
N VAL A 16 8.36 -1.72 0.72
CA VAL A 16 9.01 -0.91 1.76
C VAL A 16 9.50 -1.83 2.86
N GLU A 17 10.74 -1.61 3.30
CA GLU A 17 11.35 -2.33 4.41
C GLU A 17 11.89 -1.34 5.44
N VAL A 18 11.62 -1.58 6.72
CA VAL A 18 12.16 -0.82 7.85
C VAL A 18 12.78 -1.78 8.83
N THR A 19 14.10 -1.66 9.00
CA THR A 19 14.89 -2.42 9.96
C THR A 19 15.18 -1.54 11.16
N ASP A 20 14.81 -2.01 12.35
CA ASP A 20 15.22 -1.41 13.62
C ASP A 20 16.26 -2.33 14.29
N GLY A 21 17.30 -1.72 14.86
CA GLY A 21 18.48 -2.37 15.46
C GLY A 21 18.22 -3.19 16.73
N GLY A 22 16.97 -3.54 17.03
CA GLY A 22 16.59 -4.47 18.09
C GLY A 22 16.13 -3.79 19.39
N GLY A 23 14.83 -3.88 19.66
CA GLY A 23 14.25 -3.81 21.01
C GLY A 23 13.69 -5.18 21.40
N PRO A 24 13.46 -5.49 22.70
CA PRO A 24 13.05 -6.83 23.15
C PRO A 24 11.65 -7.25 22.70
N THR A 25 10.92 -6.35 22.04
CA THR A 25 9.51 -6.52 21.70
C THR A 25 9.33 -6.73 20.20
N ARG A 26 8.54 -7.73 19.85
CA ARG A 26 8.11 -7.98 18.48
C ARG A 26 7.00 -7.00 18.08
N PRO A 27 6.97 -6.51 16.83
CA PRO A 27 5.85 -5.71 16.35
C PRO A 27 4.57 -6.55 16.40
N VAL A 28 3.56 -6.08 17.14
CA VAL A 28 2.23 -6.70 17.23
C VAL A 28 1.15 -5.64 16.95
N PRO A 29 0.13 -5.95 16.13
CA PRO A 29 -0.99 -5.04 15.95
C PRO A 29 -1.61 -4.66 17.30
N ALA A 30 -1.84 -3.37 17.49
CA ALA A 30 -2.47 -2.85 18.69
C ALA A 30 -3.84 -2.26 18.34
N THR A 31 -4.72 -2.18 19.33
CA THR A 31 -5.97 -1.42 19.24
C THR A 31 -5.80 -0.12 20.07
N PRO A 32 -5.06 0.87 19.56
CA PRO A 32 -4.81 2.10 20.28
C PRO A 32 -6.11 2.90 20.46
N SER A 33 -6.26 3.58 21.59
CA SER A 33 -7.37 4.50 21.81
C SER A 33 -7.30 5.69 20.83
N VAL A 34 -8.41 6.41 20.67
CA VAL A 34 -8.48 7.61 19.82
C VAL A 34 -7.44 8.66 20.26
N THR A 35 -7.14 8.75 21.55
CA THR A 35 -6.18 9.69 22.14
C THR A 35 -4.74 9.17 22.21
N ALA A 36 -4.49 7.91 21.85
CA ALA A 36 -3.17 7.34 21.90
C ALA A 36 -2.26 8.00 20.86
N ARG A 37 -1.05 8.40 21.30
CA ARG A 37 -0.03 9.03 20.45
C ARG A 37 0.68 8.05 19.50
N GLY A 38 0.40 6.75 19.59
CA GLY A 38 1.08 5.70 18.81
C GLY A 38 0.25 4.41 18.70
N GLY A 39 0.86 3.36 18.12
CA GLY A 39 0.27 2.01 18.01
C GLY A 39 -0.56 1.73 16.75
N ARG A 40 -0.62 2.66 15.80
CA ARG A 40 -1.43 2.53 14.57
C ARG A 40 -0.66 1.97 13.38
N GLY A 41 0.67 1.95 13.45
CA GLY A 41 1.54 1.63 12.30
C GLY A 41 1.19 0.30 11.62
N LEU A 42 1.06 -0.77 12.39
CA LEU A 42 0.73 -2.09 11.83
C LEU A 42 -0.70 -2.17 11.27
N ASN A 43 -1.64 -1.39 11.80
CA ASN A 43 -3.00 -1.32 11.26
C ASN A 43 -3.03 -0.57 9.92
N ILE A 44 -2.23 0.50 9.81
CA ILE A 44 -2.05 1.23 8.55
C ILE A 44 -1.41 0.32 7.51
N ILE A 45 -0.33 -0.40 7.88
CA ILE A 45 0.32 -1.37 7.00
C ILE A 45 -0.68 -2.44 6.54
N SER A 46 -1.45 -3.00 7.48
CA SER A 46 -2.47 -4.02 7.17
C SER A 46 -3.56 -3.52 6.23
N ALA A 47 -3.89 -2.22 6.26
CA ALA A 47 -4.90 -1.64 5.39
C ALA A 47 -4.39 -1.31 3.98
N LEU A 48 -3.10 -0.96 3.85
CA LEU A 48 -2.51 -0.49 2.59
C LEU A 48 -1.80 -1.60 1.81
N ALA A 49 -1.19 -2.55 2.51
CA ALA A 49 -0.37 -3.57 1.90
C ALA A 49 -1.23 -4.75 1.43
N GLN A 50 -0.89 -5.28 0.25
CA GLN A 50 -1.42 -6.57 -0.19
C GLN A 50 -0.86 -7.71 0.67
N GLU A 51 0.40 -7.58 1.07
CA GLU A 51 1.07 -8.49 1.98
C GLU A 51 2.13 -7.73 2.78
N TRP A 52 2.38 -8.18 4.00
CA TRP A 52 3.40 -7.63 4.87
C TRP A 52 3.85 -8.68 5.88
N GLY A 53 5.00 -8.47 6.50
CA GLY A 53 5.51 -9.37 7.52
C GLY A 53 6.66 -8.79 8.32
N VAL A 54 7.17 -9.63 9.23
CA VAL A 54 8.31 -9.32 10.10
C VAL A 54 9.39 -10.38 9.87
N ARG A 55 10.59 -9.94 9.53
CA ARG A 55 11.78 -10.77 9.28
C ARG A 55 12.83 -10.45 10.34
N ASP A 56 13.32 -11.49 11.01
CA ASP A 56 14.41 -11.39 11.97
C ASP A 56 15.74 -11.68 11.25
N ASP A 57 16.81 -10.91 11.52
CA ASP A 57 18.16 -11.18 11.02
C ASP A 57 19.04 -11.84 12.11
N SER A 58 20.07 -12.54 11.66
CA SER A 58 21.13 -13.17 12.46
C SER A 58 21.82 -12.22 13.47
N SER A 59 21.80 -10.91 13.20
CA SER A 59 22.30 -9.84 14.06
C SER A 59 21.34 -9.45 15.20
N GLY A 60 20.13 -10.02 15.26
CA GLY A 60 19.07 -9.63 16.20
C GLY A 60 18.25 -8.42 15.75
N GLU A 61 18.43 -7.98 14.51
CA GLU A 61 17.69 -6.88 13.92
C GLU A 61 16.33 -7.35 13.41
N VAL A 62 15.32 -6.47 13.54
CA VAL A 62 13.95 -6.78 13.14
C VAL A 62 13.59 -5.89 11.96
N THR A 63 13.19 -6.52 10.86
CA THR A 63 12.72 -5.84 9.66
C THR A 63 11.23 -6.05 9.46
N VAL A 64 10.47 -4.96 9.43
CA VAL A 64 9.08 -4.99 8.93
C VAL A 64 9.11 -4.70 7.44
N TRP A 65 8.51 -5.56 6.64
CA TRP A 65 8.39 -5.39 5.19
C TRP A 65 6.92 -5.32 4.78
N ALA A 66 6.61 -4.53 3.76
CA ALA A 66 5.26 -4.38 3.23
C ALA A 66 5.29 -4.20 1.71
N HIS A 67 4.45 -4.94 1.00
CA HIS A 67 4.21 -4.79 -0.44
C HIS A 67 2.86 -4.10 -0.68
N VAL A 68 2.91 -2.93 -1.29
CA VAL A 68 1.76 -2.11 -1.67
C VAL A 68 1.56 -2.26 -3.18
N PRO A 69 0.41 -2.75 -3.66
CA PRO A 69 0.19 -2.95 -5.09
C PRO A 69 0.10 -1.60 -5.82
N SER A 70 0.37 -1.60 -7.13
CA SER A 70 0.07 -0.43 -7.95
C SER A 70 -1.44 -0.14 -7.94
N PRO A 71 -1.85 1.14 -7.97
CA PRO A 71 -3.23 1.47 -8.26
C PRO A 71 -3.61 0.89 -9.62
N LYS A 72 -4.72 0.15 -9.71
CA LYS A 72 -5.28 -0.23 -11.02
C LYS A 72 -5.54 1.07 -11.78
N PRO A 73 -5.04 1.23 -13.02
CA PRO A 73 -5.40 2.38 -13.84
C PRO A 73 -6.92 2.49 -13.90
N PRO A 74 -7.50 3.70 -13.90
CA PRO A 74 -8.94 3.85 -14.11
C PRO A 74 -9.30 3.05 -15.36
N GLU A 75 -10.29 2.17 -15.23
CA GLU A 75 -10.68 1.25 -16.29
C GLU A 75 -11.25 2.10 -17.44
N LEU A 76 -10.38 2.49 -18.38
CA LEU A 76 -10.69 3.13 -19.66
C LEU A 76 -11.46 2.11 -20.50
N GLY A 77 -12.69 1.80 -20.10
CA GLY A 77 -13.48 0.71 -20.66
C GLY A 77 -14.87 0.53 -20.06
N ALA A 78 -15.17 1.09 -18.88
CA ALA A 78 -16.52 1.01 -18.30
C ALA A 78 -17.53 2.03 -18.88
N VAL A 79 -17.10 2.88 -19.82
CA VAL A 79 -17.96 3.72 -20.68
C VAL A 79 -17.93 3.19 -22.12
N GLY A 80 -18.26 1.92 -22.28
CA GLY A 80 -18.33 1.23 -23.57
C GLY A 80 -19.65 0.47 -23.71
N GLY A 81 -20.77 1.13 -23.47
CA GLY A 81 -22.09 0.50 -23.47
C GLY A 81 -23.24 1.49 -23.66
N LEU A 82 -23.04 2.54 -24.46
CA LEU A 82 -24.13 3.38 -25.00
C LEU A 82 -23.87 3.59 -26.50
N THR A 83 -23.90 2.51 -27.28
CA THR A 83 -24.15 2.62 -28.72
C THR A 83 -25.61 3.03 -28.89
N GLY A 84 -25.86 4.34 -28.99
CA GLY A 84 -27.19 4.92 -29.09
C GLY A 84 -27.14 6.41 -29.42
N PHE A 85 -26.33 6.81 -30.40
CA PHE A 85 -26.39 8.15 -30.99
C PHE A 85 -26.37 8.04 -32.53
N GLU A 86 -27.37 7.36 -33.10
CA GLU A 86 -27.84 7.72 -34.45
C GLU A 86 -28.78 8.92 -34.29
N GLY A 87 -28.55 10.00 -35.03
CA GLY A 87 -29.58 11.03 -35.27
C GLY A 87 -29.32 12.45 -34.78
N LEU A 88 -28.07 12.90 -34.60
CA LEU A 88 -27.80 14.35 -34.52
C LEU A 88 -27.43 14.88 -35.91
N ASP A 89 -28.42 15.47 -36.58
CA ASP A 89 -28.27 16.27 -37.79
C ASP A 89 -27.81 17.69 -37.41
N PHE A 90 -26.69 18.14 -37.98
CA PHE A 90 -26.07 19.45 -37.73
C PHE A 90 -26.43 20.48 -38.82
N SER A 91 -27.67 20.47 -39.31
CA SER A 91 -28.09 21.37 -40.39
C SER A 91 -28.47 22.81 -39.97
N ASP A 92 -28.25 23.22 -38.72
CA ASP A 92 -28.56 24.58 -38.24
C ASP A 92 -27.30 25.33 -37.71
N VAL A 93 -26.28 25.52 -38.55
CA VAL A 93 -25.19 26.50 -38.33
C VAL A 93 -24.93 27.32 -39.60
#